data_AF-A0A7Y4SQ28-F1
#
_entry.id   AF-A0A7Y4SQ28-F1
#
_cell.length_a   1.000
_cell.length_b   1.000
_cell.length_c   1.000
_cell.angle_alpha   90.00
_cell.angle_beta   90.00
_cell.angle_gamma   90.00
#
_symmetry.space_group_name_H-M   'P 1'
#
loop_
_entity.id
_entity.type
_entity.pdbx_description
1 polymer ?
#
loop_
_entity_poly.entity_id
_entity_poly.type
_entity_poly.pdbx_seq_one_letter_code
_entity_poly.pdbx_strand_id
1 'polypeptide(L)'
;MARRRTPGDSVTAGRVPCRSQLNDCRERLRSISRELEAVRAWMEANALRIDRMIAELAAYAGNASANASAGQPLVPVGCRPDDLRKPEPVLSKASVSPRGDGYFDVHIDELPVVQLPPTLGRLFQALAEDGGHTLNDGLVGFKSNARLLARLQADSMHPEPALRWGGRVNARQLTKAVHELRKRLDRVIADGAALVQTRRGVGRRLAVRR
;
A
#
# COMPACT_ATOMS: atom_id res chain seq x y z
N MET A 1 43.32 62.13 -4.21
CA MET A 1 43.07 61.75 -5.62
C MET A 1 41.96 60.70 -5.67
N ALA A 2 40.90 61.00 -6.42
CA ALA A 2 39.70 60.17 -6.58
C ALA A 2 39.77 59.32 -7.87
N ARG A 3 38.88 58.30 -7.95
CA ARG A 3 38.49 57.42 -9.10
C ARG A 3 39.05 55.98 -9.01
N ARG A 4 38.31 54.88 -9.21
CA ARG A 4 36.93 54.62 -9.68
C ARG A 4 36.48 53.28 -9.08
N ARG A 5 35.24 53.21 -8.57
CA ARG A 5 34.52 51.94 -8.37
C ARG A 5 34.06 51.44 -9.75
N THR A 6 34.29 50.17 -10.06
CA THR A 6 33.69 49.48 -11.20
C THR A 6 32.24 49.13 -10.87
N PRO A 7 31.27 49.44 -11.75
CA PRO A 7 29.92 48.93 -11.63
C PRO A 7 29.86 47.57 -12.33
N GLY A 8 29.41 46.56 -11.62
CA GLY A 8 29.29 45.20 -12.13
C GLY A 8 28.31 44.36 -11.33
N ASP A 9 27.30 44.98 -10.72
CA ASP A 9 26.10 44.26 -10.30
C ASP A 9 25.35 43.85 -11.57
N SER A 10 25.66 42.66 -12.07
CA SER A 10 24.77 41.93 -12.95
C SER A 10 23.52 41.59 -12.13
N VAL A 11 22.59 42.53 -12.07
CA VAL A 11 21.19 42.27 -11.72
C VAL A 11 20.71 41.25 -12.75
N THR A 12 20.68 39.98 -12.34
CA THR A 12 20.04 38.90 -13.08
C THR A 12 18.60 39.33 -13.28
N ALA A 13 18.31 39.77 -14.51
CA ALA A 13 16.97 40.10 -14.96
C ALA A 13 16.05 38.94 -14.56
N GLY A 14 15.16 39.20 -13.61
CA GLY A 14 14.14 38.26 -13.19
C GLY A 14 13.35 37.84 -14.41
N ARG A 15 13.50 36.58 -14.83
CA ARG A 15 12.66 35.98 -15.86
C ARG A 15 11.21 36.11 -15.40
N VAL A 16 10.45 36.96 -16.09
CA VAL A 16 9.00 36.99 -15.96
C VAL A 16 8.49 35.60 -16.36
N PRO A 17 7.86 34.83 -15.46
CA PRO A 17 7.37 33.50 -15.80
C PRO A 17 6.36 33.63 -16.95
N CYS A 18 6.56 32.82 -17.99
CA CYS A 18 5.66 32.79 -19.14
C CYS A 18 4.25 32.44 -18.66
N ARG A 19 3.22 33.07 -19.25
CA ARG A 19 1.81 32.95 -18.81
C ARG A 19 1.31 31.51 -18.68
N SER A 20 1.87 30.58 -19.44
CA SER A 20 1.64 29.13 -19.32
C SER A 20 2.13 28.55 -18.00
N GLN A 21 3.35 28.88 -17.56
CA GLN A 21 3.93 28.41 -16.29
C GLN A 21 3.12 28.90 -15.08
N LEU A 22 2.55 30.10 -15.16
CA LEU A 22 1.66 30.62 -14.12
C LEU A 22 0.33 29.88 -14.06
N ASN A 23 -0.21 29.45 -15.20
CA ASN A 23 -1.43 28.65 -15.25
C ASN A 23 -1.21 27.23 -14.71
N ASP A 24 -0.11 26.58 -15.11
CA ASP A 24 0.25 25.24 -14.62
C ASP A 24 0.47 25.23 -13.11
N CYS A 25 1.15 26.26 -12.57
CA CYS A 25 1.31 26.44 -11.13
C CYS A 25 -0.03 26.66 -10.41
N ARG A 26 -0.96 27.42 -11.01
CA ARG A 26 -2.30 27.64 -10.44
C ARG A 26 -3.14 26.36 -10.44
N GLU A 27 -3.05 25.54 -11.48
CA GLU A 27 -3.76 24.26 -11.54
C GLU A 27 -3.20 23.25 -10.54
N ARG A 28 -1.87 23.19 -10.39
CA ARG A 28 -1.22 22.38 -9.36
C ARG A 28 -1.63 22.81 -7.94
N LEU A 29 -1.64 24.11 -7.67
CA LEU A 29 -2.10 24.62 -6.37
C LEU A 29 -3.57 24.27 -6.09
N ARG A 30 -4.45 24.35 -7.10
CA ARG A 30 -5.85 23.91 -6.97
C ARG A 30 -6.01 22.40 -6.76
N SER A 31 -5.12 21.58 -7.31
CA SER A 31 -5.12 20.13 -7.05
C SER A 31 -4.73 19.86 -5.61
N ILE A 32 -3.61 20.43 -5.16
CA ILE A 32 -3.09 20.27 -3.80
C ILE A 32 -4.12 20.78 -2.78
N SER A 33 -4.76 21.92 -3.01
CA SER A 33 -5.82 22.43 -2.12
C SER A 33 -6.99 21.45 -1.99
N ARG A 34 -7.45 20.83 -3.09
CA ARG A 34 -8.53 19.83 -3.05
C ARG A 34 -8.12 18.55 -2.32
N GLU A 35 -6.88 18.11 -2.50
CA GLU A 35 -6.33 16.95 -1.77
C GLU A 35 -6.24 17.23 -0.26
N LEU A 36 -5.77 18.42 0.13
CA LEU A 36 -5.71 18.84 1.53
C LEU A 36 -7.10 18.98 2.16
N GLU A 37 -8.09 19.49 1.42
CA GLU A 37 -9.49 19.53 1.88
C GLU A 37 -10.06 18.12 2.08
N ALA A 38 -9.77 17.19 1.18
CA ALA A 38 -10.20 15.79 1.33
C ALA A 38 -9.56 15.12 2.56
N VAL A 39 -8.26 15.37 2.80
CA VAL A 39 -7.55 14.89 4.00
C VAL A 39 -8.14 15.50 5.26
N ARG A 40 -8.44 16.80 5.26
CA ARG A 40 -9.06 17.48 6.40
C ARG A 40 -10.45 16.91 6.70
N ALA A 41 -11.32 16.77 5.70
CA ALA A 41 -12.65 16.20 5.88
C ALA A 41 -12.59 14.77 6.44
N TRP A 42 -11.61 13.99 6.01
CA TRP A 42 -11.35 12.66 6.55
C TRP A 42 -10.91 12.69 8.01
N MET A 43 -10.02 13.62 8.39
CA MET A 43 -9.60 13.79 9.79
C MET A 43 -10.77 14.21 10.68
N GLU A 44 -11.61 15.14 10.23
CA GLU A 44 -12.80 15.60 10.98
C GLU A 44 -13.83 14.46 11.16
N ALA A 45 -14.09 13.67 10.11
CA ALA A 45 -14.96 12.49 10.21
C ALA A 45 -14.41 11.44 11.18
N ASN A 46 -13.09 11.25 11.22
CA ASN A 46 -12.46 10.32 12.17
C ASN A 46 -12.48 10.83 13.60
N ALA A 47 -12.32 12.13 13.83
CA ALA A 47 -12.43 12.72 15.16
C ALA A 47 -13.82 12.44 15.76
N LEU A 48 -14.88 12.71 14.99
CA LEU A 48 -16.26 12.40 15.38
C LEU A 48 -16.48 10.90 15.68
N ARG A 49 -15.78 10.04 14.94
CA ARG A 49 -15.85 8.58 15.14
C ARG A 49 -15.15 8.13 16.41
N ILE A 50 -13.99 8.70 16.73
CA ILE A 50 -13.25 8.43 17.97
C ILE A 50 -14.08 8.91 19.16
N ASP A 51 -14.67 10.09 19.10
CA ASP A 51 -15.53 10.62 20.16
C ASP A 51 -16.74 9.71 20.42
N ARG A 52 -17.35 9.17 19.35
CA ARG A 52 -18.41 8.18 19.46
C ARG A 52 -17.93 6.88 20.10
N MET A 53 -16.75 6.37 19.72
CA MET A 53 -16.17 5.17 20.34
C MET A 53 -15.87 5.39 21.82
N ILE A 54 -15.36 6.57 22.20
CA ILE A 54 -15.13 6.94 23.60
C ILE A 54 -16.46 6.94 24.37
N ALA A 55 -17.53 7.50 23.80
CA ALA A 55 -18.85 7.49 24.41
C ALA A 55 -19.43 6.07 24.58
N GLU A 56 -19.26 5.20 23.58
CA GLU A 56 -19.70 3.79 23.64
C GLU A 56 -18.91 2.99 24.69
N LEU A 57 -17.60 3.22 24.81
CA LEU A 57 -16.76 2.63 25.85
C LEU A 57 -17.12 3.13 27.26
N ALA A 58 -17.43 4.43 27.41
CA ALA A 58 -17.88 5.00 28.68
C ALA A 58 -19.23 4.42 29.10
N ALA A 59 -20.17 4.27 28.16
CA ALA A 59 -21.47 3.62 28.40
C ALA A 59 -21.30 2.14 28.79
N TYR A 60 -20.38 1.43 28.13
CA TYR A 60 -20.07 0.05 28.50
C TYR A 60 -19.45 -0.04 29.89
N ALA A 61 -18.50 0.85 30.25
CA ALA A 61 -17.92 0.87 31.59
C ALA A 61 -18.97 1.11 32.68
N GLY A 62 -19.92 2.02 32.45
CA GLY A 62 -21.07 2.24 33.34
C GLY A 62 -21.96 1.01 33.49
N ASN A 63 -22.30 0.36 32.37
CA ASN A 63 -23.14 -0.84 32.37
C ASN A 63 -22.41 -2.07 32.94
N ALA A 64 -21.10 -2.21 32.73
CA ALA A 64 -20.29 -3.27 33.29
C ALA A 64 -20.20 -3.16 34.81
N SER A 65 -20.10 -1.94 35.35
CA SER A 65 -20.17 -1.71 36.80
C SER A 65 -21.53 -2.10 37.38
N ALA A 66 -22.63 -1.78 36.69
CA ALA A 66 -23.99 -2.15 37.13
C ALA A 66 -24.27 -3.66 37.02
N ASN A 67 -23.76 -4.31 35.97
CA ASN A 67 -23.94 -5.75 35.74
C ASN A 67 -23.06 -6.61 36.66
N ALA A 68 -21.86 -6.14 37.02
CA ALA A 68 -21.01 -6.79 38.01
C ALA A 68 -21.68 -6.86 39.39
N SER A 69 -22.45 -5.83 39.78
CA SER A 69 -23.26 -5.86 41.01
C SER A 69 -24.50 -6.76 40.93
N ALA A 70 -24.94 -7.15 39.73
CA ALA A 70 -26.13 -7.97 39.50
C ALA A 70 -25.84 -9.46 39.21
N GLY A 71 -24.57 -9.88 39.23
CA GLY A 71 -24.16 -11.28 39.01
C GLY A 71 -24.42 -11.82 37.60
N GLN A 72 -24.68 -10.93 36.62
CA GLN A 72 -24.94 -11.34 35.24
C GLN A 72 -23.64 -11.45 34.43
N PRO A 73 -23.52 -12.44 33.51
CA PRO A 73 -22.34 -12.59 32.68
C PRO A 73 -22.20 -11.39 31.74
N LEU A 74 -21.01 -10.78 31.74
CA LEU A 74 -20.67 -9.68 30.84
C LEU A 74 -20.65 -10.20 29.39
N VAL A 75 -21.63 -9.78 28.59
CA VAL A 75 -21.64 -10.04 27.15
C VAL A 75 -20.55 -9.16 26.51
N PRO A 76 -19.52 -9.72 25.87
CA PRO A 76 -18.52 -8.91 25.19
C PRO A 76 -19.21 -8.10 24.10
N VAL A 77 -19.04 -6.78 24.13
CA VAL A 77 -19.44 -5.90 23.03
C VAL A 77 -18.79 -6.45 21.78
N GLY A 78 -19.63 -6.83 20.81
CA GLY A 78 -19.20 -7.27 19.50
C GLY A 78 -18.55 -6.12 18.76
N CYS A 79 -17.31 -5.76 19.12
CA CYS A 79 -16.42 -5.04 18.24
C CYS A 79 -16.16 -5.97 17.06
N ARG A 80 -16.99 -5.88 16.01
CA ARG A 80 -16.67 -6.54 14.75
C ARG A 80 -15.34 -5.96 14.27
N PRO A 81 -14.30 -6.77 14.05
CA PRO A 81 -13.02 -6.29 13.52
C PRO A 81 -13.15 -5.62 12.15
N ASP A 82 -14.29 -5.79 11.48
CA ASP A 82 -14.57 -5.25 10.15
C ASP A 82 -14.74 -3.72 10.12
N ASP A 83 -15.07 -3.06 11.25
CA ASP A 83 -15.35 -1.62 11.28
C ASP A 83 -14.10 -0.75 11.55
N LEU A 84 -12.93 -1.36 11.77
CA LEU A 84 -11.62 -0.70 11.89
C LEU A 84 -10.80 -0.71 10.59
N ARG A 85 -11.45 -0.84 9.42
CA ARG A 85 -10.72 -0.72 8.14
C ARG A 85 -10.22 0.71 7.95
N LYS A 86 -8.92 0.91 8.20
CA LYS A 86 -8.11 1.96 7.56
C LYS A 86 -8.54 2.02 6.08
N PRO A 87 -8.74 3.20 5.46
CA PRO A 87 -8.93 3.25 4.01
C PRO A 87 -7.77 2.49 3.39
N GLU A 88 -8.06 1.36 2.74
CA GLU A 88 -7.02 0.59 2.06
C GLU A 88 -6.36 1.56 1.08
N PRO A 89 -5.03 1.74 1.13
CA PRO A 89 -4.35 2.57 0.15
C PRO A 89 -4.74 2.06 -1.22
N VAL A 90 -5.45 2.91 -1.95
CA VAL A 90 -6.02 2.57 -3.25
C VAL A 90 -4.89 2.66 -4.25
N LEU A 91 -4.14 1.57 -4.37
CA LEU A 91 -3.04 1.49 -5.32
C LEU A 91 -3.60 1.18 -6.71
N SER A 92 -3.09 1.86 -7.74
CA SER A 92 -3.64 1.82 -9.09
C SER A 92 -2.78 1.00 -10.06
N LYS A 93 -1.48 0.85 -9.80
CA LYS A 93 -0.56 0.16 -10.70
C LYS A 93 0.58 -0.52 -9.95
N ALA A 94 0.85 -1.78 -10.30
CA ALA A 94 2.04 -2.49 -9.87
C ALA A 94 2.74 -3.14 -11.07
N SER A 95 4.05 -2.95 -11.18
CA SER A 95 4.87 -3.56 -12.22
C SER A 95 6.19 -4.06 -11.66
N VAL A 96 6.77 -5.05 -12.34
CA VAL A 96 8.02 -5.67 -11.95
C VAL A 96 8.98 -5.66 -13.13
N SER A 97 10.21 -5.21 -12.90
CA SER A 97 11.28 -5.19 -13.89
C SER A 97 12.46 -6.02 -13.40
N PRO A 98 12.98 -7.00 -14.17
CA PRO A 98 14.20 -7.71 -13.81
C PRO A 98 15.40 -6.77 -13.93
N ARG A 99 16.38 -6.95 -13.06
CA ARG A 99 17.61 -6.15 -12.98
C ARG A 99 18.83 -7.02 -13.29
N GLY A 100 19.88 -6.40 -13.83
CA GLY A 100 21.09 -7.10 -14.28
C GLY A 100 21.88 -7.83 -13.17
N ASP A 101 21.61 -7.53 -11.90
CA ASP A 101 22.21 -8.20 -10.72
C ASP A 101 21.39 -9.40 -10.23
N GLY A 102 20.33 -9.79 -10.97
CA GLY A 102 19.46 -10.89 -10.61
C GLY A 102 18.39 -10.53 -9.57
N TYR A 103 18.21 -9.25 -9.23
CA TYR A 103 17.06 -8.79 -8.46
C TYR A 103 15.92 -8.34 -9.37
N PHE A 104 14.78 -8.08 -8.76
CA PHE A 104 13.61 -7.49 -9.39
C PHE A 104 13.31 -6.15 -8.73
N ASP A 105 13.17 -5.11 -9.54
CA ASP A 105 12.66 -3.83 -9.11
C ASP A 105 11.14 -3.85 -9.20
N VAL A 106 10.49 -3.66 -8.06
CA VAL A 106 9.03 -3.57 -7.95
C VAL A 106 8.62 -2.11 -7.84
N HIS A 107 7.79 -1.69 -8.78
CA HIS A 107 7.19 -0.36 -8.82
C HIS A 107 5.71 -0.48 -8.44
N ILE A 108 5.28 0.31 -7.46
CA ILE A 108 3.89 0.36 -7.00
C ILE A 108 3.50 1.84 -6.95
N ASP A 109 2.73 2.31 -7.94
CA ASP A 109 2.39 3.73 -8.11
C ASP A 109 3.58 4.68 -7.88
N GLU A 110 3.41 5.66 -6.98
CA GLU A 110 4.39 6.66 -6.57
C GLU A 110 5.19 6.23 -5.32
N LEU A 111 5.06 4.98 -4.89
CA LEU A 111 5.78 4.45 -3.73
C LEU A 111 7.25 4.19 -4.06
N PRO A 112 8.13 4.16 -3.04
CA PRO A 112 9.54 3.84 -3.24
C PRO A 112 9.71 2.46 -3.91
N VAL A 113 10.68 2.37 -4.82
CA VAL A 113 11.01 1.13 -5.52
C VAL A 113 11.51 0.09 -4.53
N VAL A 114 10.90 -1.09 -4.55
CA VAL A 114 11.28 -2.20 -3.67
C VAL A 114 12.11 -3.22 -4.44
N GLN A 115 13.32 -3.49 -3.95
CA GLN A 115 14.21 -4.50 -4.52
C GLN A 115 13.90 -5.89 -3.92
N LEU A 116 13.49 -6.82 -4.78
CA LEU A 116 13.13 -8.18 -4.40
C LEU A 116 14.08 -9.21 -5.01
N PRO A 117 14.49 -10.25 -4.26
CA PRO A 117 15.17 -11.42 -4.82
C PRO A 117 14.27 -12.16 -5.83
N PRO A 118 14.84 -13.00 -6.72
CA PRO A 118 14.09 -13.67 -7.79
C PRO A 118 12.80 -14.33 -7.36
N THR A 119 12.89 -15.14 -6.31
CA THR A 119 11.77 -15.86 -5.71
C THR A 119 10.63 -14.91 -5.32
N LEU A 120 10.95 -13.78 -4.68
CA LEU A 120 9.93 -12.83 -4.23
C LEU A 120 9.41 -11.96 -5.37
N GLY A 121 10.26 -11.59 -6.34
CA GLY A 121 9.86 -10.88 -7.55
C GLY A 121 8.86 -11.67 -8.37
N ARG A 122 9.10 -12.97 -8.57
CA ARG A 122 8.15 -13.88 -9.26
C ARG A 122 6.85 -14.08 -8.50
N LEU A 123 6.92 -14.24 -7.18
CA LEU A 123 5.70 -14.28 -6.36
C LEU A 123 4.88 -12.99 -6.50
N PHE A 124 5.54 -11.83 -6.45
CA PHE A 124 4.88 -10.55 -6.60
C PHE A 124 4.24 -10.44 -7.99
N GLN A 125 4.97 -10.79 -9.06
CA GLN A 125 4.45 -10.81 -10.42
C GLN A 125 3.21 -11.70 -10.55
N ALA A 126 3.26 -12.94 -10.03
CA ALA A 126 2.14 -13.87 -10.06
C ALA A 126 0.92 -13.38 -9.25
N LEU A 127 1.13 -12.58 -8.19
CA LEU A 127 0.05 -11.97 -7.43
C LEU A 127 -0.55 -10.75 -8.15
N ALA A 128 0.27 -10.01 -8.89
CA ALA A 128 -0.12 -8.84 -9.69
C ALA A 128 -0.80 -9.21 -11.01
N GLU A 129 -0.63 -10.44 -11.50
CA GLU A 129 -1.31 -10.93 -12.71
C GLU A 129 -2.83 -10.78 -12.63
N ASP A 130 -3.43 -10.41 -13.75
CA ASP A 130 -4.87 -10.27 -13.88
C ASP A 130 -5.64 -11.58 -13.63
N GLY A 131 -6.85 -11.44 -13.07
CA GLY A 131 -7.78 -12.54 -12.80
C GLY A 131 -7.64 -13.20 -11.42
N GLY A 132 -8.27 -14.37 -11.29
CA GLY A 132 -8.50 -15.03 -9.99
C GLY A 132 -9.94 -14.84 -9.51
N HIS A 133 -10.21 -15.22 -8.26
CA HIS A 133 -11.52 -15.00 -7.63
C HIS A 133 -11.67 -13.52 -7.26
N THR A 134 -12.53 -12.80 -7.95
CA THR A 134 -12.83 -11.39 -7.67
C THR A 134 -13.89 -11.28 -6.61
N LEU A 135 -13.67 -10.40 -5.63
CA LEU A 135 -14.75 -9.77 -4.91
C LEU A 135 -15.13 -8.54 -5.73
N ASN A 136 -16.38 -8.05 -5.65
CA ASN A 136 -16.82 -6.84 -6.37
C ASN A 136 -16.18 -5.57 -5.77
N ASP A 137 -14.86 -5.55 -5.57
CA ASP A 137 -14.07 -4.52 -4.91
C ASP A 137 -13.06 -3.82 -5.84
N GLY A 138 -13.04 -4.18 -7.13
CA GLY A 138 -12.21 -3.52 -8.16
C GLY A 138 -10.70 -3.77 -8.01
N LEU A 139 -10.31 -4.70 -7.14
CA LEU A 139 -8.92 -5.10 -6.93
C LEU A 139 -8.57 -6.32 -7.78
N VAL A 140 -7.27 -6.54 -7.94
CA VAL A 140 -6.72 -7.76 -8.50
C VAL A 140 -7.25 -8.99 -7.72
N GLY A 141 -7.75 -9.99 -8.45
CA GLY A 141 -8.45 -11.14 -7.86
C GLY A 141 -7.57 -12.02 -6.97
N PHE A 142 -8.19 -12.81 -6.09
CA PHE A 142 -7.49 -13.82 -5.28
C PHE A 142 -7.06 -15.03 -6.12
N LYS A 143 -5.81 -15.44 -5.97
CA LYS A 143 -5.23 -16.62 -6.59
C LYS A 143 -5.23 -17.76 -5.58
N SER A 144 -5.79 -18.89 -5.96
CA SER A 144 -5.72 -20.10 -5.14
C SER A 144 -4.27 -20.56 -4.96
N ASN A 145 -4.00 -21.30 -3.88
CA ASN A 145 -2.67 -21.85 -3.63
C ASN A 145 -2.20 -22.73 -4.79
N ALA A 146 -3.09 -23.57 -5.33
CA ALA A 146 -2.78 -24.45 -6.45
C ALA A 146 -2.36 -23.66 -7.70
N ARG A 147 -3.08 -22.57 -8.03
CA ARG A 147 -2.76 -21.70 -9.15
C ARG A 147 -1.40 -21.03 -8.98
N LEU A 148 -1.11 -20.49 -7.78
CA LEU A 148 0.18 -19.87 -7.49
C LEU A 148 1.32 -20.88 -7.60
N LEU A 149 1.16 -22.07 -7.02
CA LEU A 149 2.17 -23.12 -7.09
C LEU A 149 2.46 -23.55 -8.53
N ALA A 150 1.41 -23.80 -9.33
CA ALA A 150 1.56 -24.17 -10.74
C ALA A 150 2.29 -23.08 -11.55
N ARG A 151 1.92 -21.81 -11.33
CA ARG A 151 2.54 -20.67 -12.01
C ARG A 151 4.03 -20.52 -11.66
N LEU A 152 4.36 -20.57 -10.37
CA LEU A 152 5.74 -20.45 -9.89
C LEU A 152 6.60 -21.65 -10.28
N GLN A 153 6.00 -22.85 -10.38
CA GLN A 153 6.69 -24.03 -10.86
C GLN A 153 6.97 -23.97 -12.37
N ALA A 154 6.09 -23.34 -13.16
CA ALA A 154 6.41 -23.02 -14.56
C ALA A 154 7.60 -22.05 -14.65
N ASP A 155 7.68 -21.05 -13.77
CA ASP A 155 8.83 -20.14 -13.70
C ASP A 155 10.13 -20.82 -13.27
N SER A 156 10.08 -21.91 -12.48
CA SER A 156 11.27 -22.72 -12.17
C SER A 156 11.95 -23.31 -13.41
N MET A 157 11.21 -23.49 -14.52
CA MET A 157 11.74 -24.04 -15.77
C MET A 157 12.19 -22.95 -16.76
N HIS A 158 12.23 -21.68 -16.36
CA HIS A 158 12.60 -20.59 -17.24
C HIS A 158 14.07 -20.73 -17.73
N PRO A 159 14.39 -20.50 -19.01
CA PRO A 159 15.76 -20.68 -19.54
C PRO A 159 16.76 -19.77 -18.81
N GLU A 160 16.41 -18.51 -18.57
CA GLU A 160 17.27 -17.57 -17.84
C GLU A 160 17.34 -17.85 -16.33
N PRO A 161 18.53 -18.06 -15.73
CA PRO A 161 18.68 -18.37 -14.31
C PRO A 161 18.17 -17.29 -13.35
N ALA A 162 18.37 -16.01 -13.71
CA ALA A 162 17.89 -14.85 -12.93
C ALA A 162 16.35 -14.85 -12.77
N LEU A 163 15.67 -15.55 -13.68
CA LEU A 163 14.23 -15.61 -13.81
C LEU A 163 13.63 -16.88 -13.20
N ARG A 164 14.45 -17.80 -12.67
CA ARG A 164 14.01 -19.07 -12.08
C ARG A 164 13.60 -18.90 -10.63
N TRP A 165 12.53 -19.61 -10.26
CA TRP A 165 12.29 -19.91 -8.85
C TRP A 165 13.25 -21.01 -8.39
N GLY A 166 14.14 -20.70 -7.45
CA GLY A 166 15.16 -21.60 -6.94
C GLY A 166 14.58 -22.78 -6.16
N GLY A 167 14.37 -23.91 -6.83
CA GLY A 167 14.00 -25.20 -6.22
C GLY A 167 12.51 -25.57 -6.33
N ARG A 168 12.15 -26.70 -5.72
CA ARG A 168 10.82 -27.32 -5.85
C ARG A 168 9.77 -26.57 -5.03
N VAL A 169 8.86 -25.86 -5.70
CA VAL A 169 7.81 -25.05 -5.05
C VAL A 169 6.79 -25.92 -4.33
N ASN A 170 6.58 -25.68 -3.04
CA ASN A 170 5.52 -26.34 -2.26
C ASN A 170 4.75 -25.35 -1.36
N ALA A 171 3.65 -25.80 -0.76
CA ALA A 171 2.78 -24.93 0.04
C ALA A 171 3.49 -24.27 1.24
N ARG A 172 4.44 -24.96 1.88
CA ARG A 172 5.23 -24.41 2.99
C ARG A 172 6.16 -23.30 2.50
N GLN A 173 6.84 -23.53 1.39
CA GLN A 173 7.70 -22.53 0.76
C GLN A 173 6.91 -21.32 0.27
N LEU A 174 5.74 -21.52 -0.33
CA LEU A 174 4.85 -20.42 -0.73
C LEU A 174 4.44 -19.58 0.48
N THR A 175 4.09 -20.22 1.60
CA THR A 175 3.71 -19.51 2.83
C THR A 175 4.90 -18.71 3.40
N LYS A 176 6.10 -19.29 3.42
CA LYS A 176 7.34 -18.60 3.83
C LYS A 176 7.65 -17.44 2.90
N ALA A 177 7.55 -17.63 1.59
CA ALA A 177 7.81 -16.59 0.59
C ALA A 177 6.82 -15.43 0.72
N VAL A 178 5.54 -15.70 0.97
CA VAL A 178 4.52 -14.67 1.22
C VAL A 178 4.83 -13.89 2.50
N HIS A 179 5.26 -14.58 3.57
CA HIS A 179 5.65 -13.92 4.81
C HIS A 179 6.86 -12.99 4.61
N GLU A 180 7.90 -13.48 3.92
CA GLU A 180 9.09 -12.68 3.60
C GLU A 180 8.78 -11.51 2.66
N LEU A 181 7.89 -11.71 1.69
CA LEU A 181 7.42 -10.64 0.81
C LEU A 181 6.75 -9.52 1.62
N ARG A 182 5.80 -9.86 2.50
CA ARG A 182 5.12 -8.90 3.37
C ARG A 182 6.12 -8.13 4.21
N LYS A 183 7.05 -8.83 4.87
CA LYS A 183 8.08 -8.23 5.72
C LYS A 183 9.00 -7.27 4.94
N ARG A 184 9.35 -7.58 3.70
CA ARG A 184 10.19 -6.70 2.86
C ARG A 184 9.44 -5.47 2.39
N LEU A 185 8.18 -5.63 1.97
CA LEU A 185 7.35 -4.49 1.59
C LEU A 185 7.17 -3.54 2.78
N ASP A 186 6.89 -4.06 3.97
CA ASP A 186 6.66 -3.27 5.19
C ASP A 186 7.89 -2.47 5.67
N ARG A 187 9.10 -2.92 5.32
CA ARG A 187 10.35 -2.20 5.64
C ARG A 187 10.55 -0.95 4.79
N VAL A 188 9.95 -0.90 3.61
CA VAL A 188 10.17 0.15 2.61
C VAL A 188 8.94 1.04 2.49
N ILE A 189 7.75 0.45 2.59
CA ILE A 189 6.45 1.09 2.42
C ILE A 189 5.70 0.95 3.75
N ALA A 190 5.20 2.07 4.28
CA ALA A 190 4.34 2.06 5.46
C ALA A 190 3.09 1.20 5.20
N ASP A 191 2.78 0.27 6.11
CA ASP A 191 1.74 -0.75 5.94
C ASP A 191 1.91 -1.62 4.68
N GLY A 192 3.13 -1.76 4.14
CA GLY A 192 3.43 -2.56 2.95
C GLY A 192 3.02 -4.03 3.10
N ALA A 193 2.98 -4.56 4.32
CA ALA A 193 2.47 -5.91 4.59
C ALA A 193 0.97 -6.09 4.27
N ALA A 194 0.18 -5.00 4.26
CA ALA A 194 -1.24 -5.03 3.94
C ALA A 194 -1.51 -5.20 2.43
N LEU A 195 -0.51 -4.92 1.59
CA LEU A 195 -0.62 -5.06 0.14
C LEU A 195 -0.79 -6.52 -0.29
N VAL A 196 -0.27 -7.46 0.48
CA VAL A 196 -0.44 -8.89 0.21
C VAL A 196 -1.50 -9.45 1.14
N GLN A 197 -2.71 -9.60 0.59
CA GLN A 197 -3.85 -10.08 1.34
C GLN A 197 -3.98 -11.60 1.22
N THR A 198 -4.22 -12.27 2.35
CA THR A 198 -4.46 -13.72 2.40
C THR A 198 -5.83 -13.97 3.01
N ARG A 199 -6.65 -14.78 2.34
CA ARG A 199 -7.97 -15.19 2.83
C ARG A 199 -8.04 -16.71 2.90
N ARG A 200 -8.33 -17.22 4.10
CA ARG A 200 -8.46 -18.66 4.36
C ARG A 200 -9.56 -19.25 3.46
N GLY A 201 -9.26 -20.39 2.82
CA GLY A 201 -10.18 -21.07 1.91
C GLY A 201 -10.31 -20.44 0.50
N VAL A 202 -9.77 -19.24 0.27
CA VAL A 202 -9.85 -18.56 -1.03
C VAL A 202 -8.48 -18.48 -1.71
N GLY A 203 -7.49 -17.92 -1.02
CA GLY A 203 -6.15 -17.75 -1.60
C GLY A 203 -5.48 -16.43 -1.21
N ARG A 204 -4.68 -15.88 -2.13
CA ARG A 204 -3.88 -14.67 -1.92
C ARG A 204 -4.01 -13.69 -3.07
N ARG A 205 -3.96 -12.40 -2.79
CA ARG A 205 -3.96 -11.34 -3.80
C ARG A 205 -2.97 -10.23 -3.46
N LEU A 206 -2.66 -9.44 -4.47
CA LEU A 206 -2.11 -8.11 -4.31
C LEU A 206 -3.27 -7.10 -4.26
N ALA A 207 -3.29 -6.21 -3.27
CA ALA A 207 -4.32 -5.18 -3.09
C ALA A 207 -4.01 -3.95 -3.95
N VAL A 208 -4.05 -4.15 -5.27
CA VAL A 208 -3.89 -3.10 -6.28
C VAL A 208 -5.11 -3.15 -7.19
N ARG A 209 -5.59 -1.99 -7.65
CA ARG A 209 -6.70 -1.88 -8.59
C ARG A 209 -6.34 -2.48 -9.94
N ARG A 210 -7.39 -2.93 -10.63
CA ARG A 210 -7.30 -3.43 -12.00
C ARG A 210 -7.31 -2.30 -13.02
#